data_AF-A0A817KLP8-F1
#
_entry.id   AF-A0A817KLP8-F1
#
_cell.length_a   1.000
_cell.length_b   1.000
_cell.length_c   1.000
_cell.angle_alpha   90.00
_cell.angle_beta   90.00
_cell.angle_gamma   90.00
#
_symmetry.space_group_name_H-M   'P 1'
#
loop_
_entity.id
_entity.type
_entity.pdbx_description
1 polymer ?
#
loop_
_entity_poly.entity_id
_entity_poly.type
_entity_poly.pdbx_seq_one_letter_code
_entity_poly.pdbx_strand_id
1 'polypeptide(L)'
;MGVSAYNRSVCVYPINKFGDRCLLVETICQIDNNLRCQNGGQCIRADEYMISTRKFVCICPKGYIGDRCEIVDNKIILSFQKSIVLSQSIFIHFIQVINNSAPMRTTTFQTISLTKNSLIVYLSQPFHLVFIELLNKIYYLAVIQKTYEQSTTINKMINPSDRCRHIN
;
A
#
# COMPACT_ATOMS: atom_id res chain seq x y z
N MET A 1 6.48 24.70 -18.46
CA MET A 1 7.01 25.56 -17.38
C MET A 1 5.90 25.71 -16.35
N GLY A 2 6.17 25.35 -15.09
CA GLY A 2 5.22 25.56 -14.00
C GLY A 2 5.38 26.98 -13.45
N VAL A 3 4.27 27.62 -13.09
CA VAL A 3 4.27 28.97 -12.52
C VAL A 3 3.69 28.88 -11.11
N SER A 4 4.35 29.50 -10.13
CA SER A 4 3.85 29.52 -8.75
C SER A 4 2.61 30.42 -8.62
N ALA A 5 1.94 30.36 -7.47
CA ALA A 5 0.82 31.25 -7.13
C ALA A 5 1.15 32.76 -7.22
N TYR A 6 2.44 33.12 -7.24
CA TYR A 6 2.93 34.50 -7.34
C TYR A 6 3.48 34.84 -8.73
N ASN A 7 3.09 34.09 -9.76
CA ASN A 7 3.50 34.31 -11.15
C ASN A 7 5.02 34.23 -11.39
N ARG A 8 5.75 33.52 -10.51
CA ARG A 8 7.20 33.26 -10.68
C ARG A 8 7.41 31.94 -11.40
N SER A 9 8.35 31.91 -12.34
CA SER A 9 8.79 30.68 -12.99
C SER A 9 9.33 29.71 -11.95
N VAL A 10 8.77 28.50 -11.89
CA VAL A 10 9.25 27.43 -11.01
C VAL A 10 10.14 26.52 -11.84
N CYS A 11 11.40 26.37 -11.40
CA CYS A 11 12.29 25.34 -11.91
C CYS A 11 11.97 24.03 -11.20
N VAL A 12 11.50 23.04 -11.97
CA VAL A 12 11.31 21.67 -11.48
C VAL A 12 12.59 20.90 -11.80
N TYR A 13 13.32 20.53 -10.76
CA TYR A 13 14.57 19.79 -10.89
C TYR A 13 14.30 18.34 -11.38
N PRO A 14 15.15 17.79 -12.26
CA PRO A 14 15.18 16.35 -12.49
C PRO A 14 15.50 15.61 -11.18
N ILE A 15 14.92 14.43 -11.00
CA ILE A 15 15.25 13.54 -9.87
C ILE A 15 16.77 13.38 -9.76
N ASN A 16 17.30 13.56 -8.55
CA ASN A 16 18.73 13.48 -8.19
C ASN A 16 19.63 14.63 -8.70
N LYS A 17 19.06 15.76 -9.15
CA LYS A 17 19.81 16.97 -9.45
C LYS A 17 19.37 18.12 -8.57
N PHE A 18 20.32 18.92 -8.09
CA PHE A 18 20.05 20.05 -7.20
C PHE A 18 20.97 21.25 -7.48
N GLY A 19 20.73 22.34 -6.73
CA GLY A 19 21.37 23.63 -6.89
C GLY A 19 20.73 24.48 -8.00
N ASP A 20 21.00 25.78 -7.99
CA ASP A 20 20.31 26.80 -8.82
C ASP A 20 20.34 26.54 -10.34
N ARG A 21 21.25 25.68 -10.80
CA ARG A 21 21.42 25.31 -12.21
C ARG A 21 21.23 23.82 -12.53
N CYS A 22 20.78 23.00 -11.57
CA CYS A 22 20.68 21.55 -11.72
C CYS A 22 22.01 20.84 -12.08
N LEU A 23 23.16 21.46 -11.76
CA LEU A 23 24.48 20.93 -12.11
C LEU A 23 25.04 19.99 -11.05
N LEU A 24 24.52 20.06 -9.82
CA LEU A 24 24.94 19.20 -8.73
C LEU A 24 24.15 17.91 -8.77
N VAL A 25 24.86 16.78 -8.71
CA VAL A 25 24.27 15.44 -8.73
C VAL A 25 24.25 14.89 -7.31
N GLU A 26 23.12 14.29 -6.93
CA GLU A 26 22.94 13.67 -5.62
C GLU A 26 23.78 12.39 -5.51
N THR A 27 24.87 12.45 -4.73
CA THR A 27 25.77 11.32 -4.55
C THR A 27 25.36 10.40 -3.40
N ILE A 28 24.52 10.86 -2.45
CA ILE A 28 24.13 10.05 -1.28
C ILE A 28 23.46 8.72 -1.71
N CYS A 29 22.64 8.77 -2.75
CA CYS A 29 21.98 7.59 -3.32
C CYS A 29 22.90 6.69 -4.18
N GLN A 30 24.15 7.10 -4.41
CA GLN A 30 25.11 6.43 -5.30
C GLN A 30 26.34 5.86 -4.56
N ILE A 31 26.65 6.34 -3.35
CA ILE A 31 27.93 6.10 -2.66
C ILE A 31 28.06 4.71 -2.02
N ASP A 32 26.98 4.00 -1.67
CA ASP A 32 27.10 2.72 -0.95
C ASP A 32 26.02 1.70 -1.35
N ASN A 33 26.42 0.47 -1.65
CA ASN A 33 25.50 -0.64 -1.92
C ASN A 33 24.61 -0.95 -0.71
N ASN A 34 25.12 -0.70 0.51
CA ASN A 34 24.37 -0.91 1.75
C ASN A 34 23.35 0.20 2.04
N LEU A 35 23.43 1.36 1.36
CA LEU A 35 22.51 2.50 1.48
C LEU A 35 21.43 2.53 0.39
N ARG A 36 21.40 1.56 -0.54
CA ARG A 36 20.43 1.58 -1.65
C ARG A 36 19.04 1.17 -1.19
N CYS A 37 18.00 1.75 -1.79
CA CYS A 37 16.67 1.16 -1.69
C CYS A 37 16.65 -0.20 -2.41
N GLN A 38 16.03 -1.19 -1.78
CA GLN A 38 15.84 -2.53 -2.31
C GLN A 38 14.57 -2.61 -3.16
N ASN A 39 14.37 -3.74 -3.84
CA ASN A 39 13.13 -4.08 -4.57
C ASN A 39 12.65 -3.00 -5.55
N GLY A 40 13.57 -2.24 -6.15
CA GLY A 40 13.25 -1.16 -7.08
C GLY A 40 12.78 0.14 -6.43
N GLY A 41 12.98 0.31 -5.12
CA GLY A 41 12.71 1.56 -4.42
C GLY A 41 13.50 2.75 -4.97
N GLN A 42 12.88 3.92 -4.97
CA GLN A 42 13.51 5.16 -5.42
C GLN A 42 14.14 5.87 -4.22
N CYS A 43 15.45 6.08 -4.29
CA CYS A 43 16.19 6.85 -3.29
C CYS A 43 16.03 8.34 -3.54
N ILE A 44 15.73 9.09 -2.48
CA ILE A 44 15.69 10.55 -2.47
C ILE A 44 16.49 11.05 -1.26
N ARG A 45 17.12 12.22 -1.38
CA ARG A 45 17.79 12.87 -0.25
C ARG A 45 16.75 13.31 0.79
N ALA A 46 17.09 13.14 2.07
CA ALA A 46 16.31 13.72 3.15
C ALA A 46 16.67 15.21 3.27
N ASP A 47 15.66 16.08 3.24
CA ASP A 47 15.87 17.51 3.44
C ASP A 47 16.40 17.81 4.85
N GLU A 48 17.15 18.89 5.00
CA GLU A 48 17.79 19.31 6.26
C GLU A 48 16.78 19.60 7.39
N TYR A 49 15.50 19.83 7.03
CA TYR A 49 14.39 20.03 7.96
C TYR A 49 13.71 18.72 8.41
N MET A 50 14.05 17.58 7.82
CA MET A 50 13.61 16.30 8.35
C MET A 50 14.46 15.95 9.57
N ILE A 51 13.83 15.84 10.74
CA ILE A 51 14.41 15.48 12.05
C ILE A 51 15.01 14.05 12.06
N SER A 52 15.13 13.41 10.89
CA SER A 52 15.69 12.08 10.75
C SER A 52 17.23 12.16 10.77
N THR A 53 17.87 11.27 11.53
CA THR A 53 19.34 11.09 11.52
C THR A 53 19.88 10.56 10.19
N ARG A 54 19.00 10.26 9.22
CA ARG A 54 19.35 9.67 7.94
C ARG A 54 19.40 10.74 6.85
N LYS A 55 20.40 10.60 5.98
CA LYS A 55 20.66 11.51 4.86
C LYS A 55 19.80 11.22 3.62
N PHE A 56 19.02 10.14 3.63
CA PHE A 56 18.18 9.70 2.51
C PHE A 56 16.90 9.00 2.98
N VAL A 57 15.92 8.92 2.09
CA VAL A 57 14.64 8.22 2.25
C VAL A 57 14.37 7.36 1.01
N CYS A 58 13.75 6.20 1.21
CA CYS A 58 13.30 5.34 0.11
C CYS A 58 11.81 5.46 -0.13
N ILE A 59 11.43 5.75 -1.38
CA ILE A 59 10.05 5.63 -1.85
C ILE A 59 9.87 4.20 -2.35
N CYS A 60 9.07 3.42 -1.63
CA CYS A 60 8.88 2.01 -1.94
C CYS A 60 7.80 1.80 -3.00
N PRO A 61 8.03 0.89 -3.97
CA PRO A 61 7.00 0.50 -4.91
C PRO A 61 5.91 -0.29 -4.19
N LYS A 62 4.74 -0.39 -4.84
CA LYS A 62 3.59 -1.11 -4.30
C LYS A 62 3.97 -2.56 -3.96
N GLY A 63 3.69 -2.95 -2.73
CA GLY A 63 3.97 -4.30 -2.23
C GLY A 63 5.29 -4.45 -1.48
N TYR A 64 5.99 -3.35 -1.21
CA TYR A 64 7.22 -3.33 -0.43
C TYR A 64 7.18 -2.20 0.59
N ILE A 65 7.71 -2.47 1.78
CA ILE A 65 7.80 -1.54 2.91
C ILE A 65 9.16 -1.69 3.60
N GLY A 66 9.32 -0.93 4.68
CA GLY A 66 10.59 -0.82 5.39
C GLY A 66 11.36 0.40 4.92
N ASP A 67 12.37 0.75 5.68
CA ASP A 67 13.15 1.97 5.47
C ASP A 67 13.91 1.97 4.14
N ARG A 68 14.18 0.77 3.63
CA ARG A 68 14.85 0.51 2.36
C ARG A 68 14.01 -0.37 1.45
N CYS A 69 12.69 -0.47 1.66
CA CYS A 69 11.82 -1.33 0.86
C CYS A 69 12.22 -2.82 0.89
N GLU A 70 12.88 -3.25 1.96
CA GLU A 70 13.43 -4.60 2.15
C GLU A 70 12.37 -5.63 2.57
N ILE A 71 11.23 -5.16 3.09
CA ILE A 71 10.15 -6.00 3.58
C ILE A 71 9.10 -6.13 2.48
N VAL A 72 8.67 -7.35 2.20
CA VAL A 72 7.57 -7.62 1.26
C VAL A 72 6.24 -7.51 2.00
N ASP A 73 5.28 -6.77 1.43
CA ASP A 73 3.91 -6.73 1.97
C ASP A 73 3.22 -8.08 1.80
N ASN A 74 2.22 -8.32 2.65
CA ASN A 74 1.29 -9.42 2.38
C ASN A 74 0.49 -9.10 1.12
N LYS A 75 0.30 -10.10 0.27
CA LYS A 75 -0.42 -9.98 -1.00
C LYS A 75 -1.68 -10.82 -0.93
N ILE A 76 -2.84 -10.19 -1.04
CA ILE A 76 -4.12 -10.89 -1.14
C ILE A 76 -4.65 -10.75 -2.56
N ILE A 77 -4.79 -11.87 -3.25
CA ILE A 77 -5.43 -11.95 -4.56
C ILE A 77 -6.88 -12.38 -4.33
N LEU A 78 -7.80 -11.45 -4.52
CA LEU A 78 -9.22 -11.68 -4.40
C LEU A 78 -9.79 -11.86 -5.81
N SER A 79 -10.46 -12.99 -6.04
CA SER A 79 -11.21 -13.27 -7.25
C SER A 79 -12.68 -13.46 -6.89
N PHE A 80 -13.59 -13.09 -7.78
CA PHE A 80 -15.02 -13.09 -7.51
C PHE A 80 -15.74 -14.03 -8.46
N GLN A 81 -16.61 -14.88 -7.90
CA GLN A 81 -17.52 -15.69 -8.70
C GLN A 81 -18.46 -14.79 -9.53
N LYS A 82 -18.79 -15.22 -10.75
CA LYS A 82 -19.62 -14.46 -11.70
C LYS A 82 -20.99 -14.00 -11.17
N SER A 83 -21.54 -14.70 -10.17
CA SER A 83 -22.82 -14.38 -9.54
C SER A 83 -22.73 -13.21 -8.53
N ILE A 84 -21.53 -12.75 -8.21
CA ILE A 84 -21.31 -11.61 -7.31
C ILE A 84 -21.25 -10.34 -8.15
N VAL A 85 -22.16 -9.41 -7.86
CA VAL A 85 -22.19 -8.10 -8.52
C VAL A 85 -21.18 -7.18 -7.85
N LEU A 86 -20.18 -6.74 -8.61
CA LEU A 86 -19.12 -5.85 -8.13
C LEU A 86 -19.48 -4.38 -8.39
N SER A 87 -19.12 -3.51 -7.44
CA SER A 87 -19.12 -2.06 -7.63
C SER A 87 -17.80 -1.56 -8.21
N GLN A 88 -17.81 -0.32 -8.72
CA GLN A 88 -16.59 0.39 -9.11
C GLN A 88 -15.60 0.56 -7.95
N SER A 89 -16.11 0.64 -6.71
CA SER A 89 -15.31 0.73 -5.49
C SER A 89 -15.70 -0.39 -4.53
N ILE A 90 -14.69 -1.07 -4.01
CA ILE A 90 -14.82 -2.14 -3.03
C ILE A 90 -14.06 -1.71 -1.78
N PHE A 91 -14.68 -1.85 -0.61
CA PHE A 91 -14.03 -1.63 0.67
C PHE A 91 -13.51 -2.95 1.22
N ILE A 92 -12.33 -2.91 1.82
CA ILE A 92 -11.69 -4.08 2.42
C ILE A 92 -11.33 -3.70 3.85
N HIS A 93 -11.86 -4.47 4.80
CA HIS A 93 -11.64 -4.29 6.23
C HIS A 93 -10.70 -5.37 6.75
N PHE A 94 -9.61 -4.94 7.35
CA PHE A 94 -8.64 -5.77 8.04
C PHE A 94 -8.90 -5.65 9.53
N ILE A 95 -9.08 -6.78 10.19
CA ILE A 95 -9.29 -6.82 11.63
C ILE A 95 -8.12 -7.56 12.26
N GLN A 96 -7.42 -6.88 13.15
CA GLN A 96 -6.41 -7.45 14.01
C GLN A 96 -7.05 -7.80 15.35
N VAL A 97 -7.08 -9.10 15.68
CA VAL A 97 -7.44 -9.56 17.01
C VAL A 97 -6.20 -9.51 17.88
N ILE A 98 -6.31 -8.86 19.04
CA ILE A 98 -5.22 -8.71 20.01
C ILE A 98 -5.74 -9.27 21.34
N ASN A 99 -4.93 -10.06 22.04
CA ASN A 99 -5.33 -10.64 23.31
C ASN A 99 -5.68 -9.54 24.32
N ASN A 100 -6.76 -9.73 25.07
CA ASN A 100 -7.23 -8.83 26.14
C ASN A 100 -7.45 -7.36 25.73
N SER A 101 -7.70 -7.09 24.46
CA SER A 101 -7.99 -5.74 23.97
C SER A 101 -9.02 -5.76 22.85
N ALA A 102 -9.62 -4.60 22.58
CA ALA A 102 -10.58 -4.46 21.49
C ALA A 102 -9.89 -4.73 20.15
N PRO A 103 -10.57 -5.41 19.20
CA PRO A 103 -9.99 -5.66 17.88
C PRO A 103 -9.76 -4.34 17.14
N MET A 104 -8.60 -4.21 16.52
CA MET A 104 -8.26 -3.03 15.72
C MET A 104 -8.72 -3.22 14.27
N ARG A 105 -9.39 -2.22 13.70
CA ARG A 105 -9.91 -2.27 12.32
C ARG A 105 -9.24 -1.23 11.45
N THR A 106 -8.59 -1.69 10.38
CA THR A 106 -8.07 -0.85 9.29
C THR A 106 -8.93 -1.07 8.06
N THR A 107 -9.35 0.01 7.39
CA THR A 107 -10.18 -0.09 6.16
C THR A 107 -9.47 0.60 5.02
N THR A 108 -9.46 -0.06 3.85
CA THR A 108 -9.00 0.52 2.60
C THR A 108 -10.06 0.34 1.53
N PHE A 109 -9.94 1.06 0.42
CA PHE A 109 -10.78 0.86 -0.75
C PHE A 109 -9.91 0.58 -1.97
N GLN A 110 -10.46 -0.18 -2.90
CA GLN A 110 -9.87 -0.40 -4.21
C GLN A 110 -10.90 -0.07 -5.28
N THR A 111 -10.47 0.64 -6.32
CA THR A 111 -11.24 0.77 -7.54
C THR A 111 -11.03 -0.48 -8.39
N ILE A 112 -12.12 -1.14 -8.78
CA ILE A 112 -12.06 -2.28 -9.69
C ILE A 112 -12.75 -1.93 -11.00
N SER A 113 -12.11 -2.28 -12.11
CA SER A 113 -12.78 -2.24 -13.42
C SER A 113 -13.91 -3.25 -13.41
N LEU A 114 -15.12 -2.86 -13.81
CA LEU A 114 -16.28 -3.78 -13.89
C LEU A 114 -16.02 -4.99 -14.80
N THR A 115 -15.02 -4.91 -15.68
CA THR A 115 -14.58 -5.99 -16.57
C THR A 115 -13.60 -6.97 -15.92
N LYS A 116 -13.02 -6.63 -14.76
CA LYS A 116 -12.06 -7.48 -14.04
C LYS A 116 -12.76 -8.14 -12.86
N ASN A 117 -12.69 -9.47 -12.82
CA ASN A 117 -13.25 -10.28 -11.71
C ASN A 117 -12.21 -10.56 -10.62
N SER A 118 -11.11 -9.81 -10.59
CA SER A 118 -10.08 -9.98 -9.58
C SER A 118 -9.39 -8.67 -9.23
N LEU A 119 -8.90 -8.60 -8.00
CA LEU A 119 -8.12 -7.49 -7.46
C LEU A 119 -6.97 -8.01 -6.61
N ILE A 120 -5.91 -7.19 -6.51
CA ILE A 120 -4.73 -7.49 -5.72
C ILE A 120 -4.61 -6.40 -4.65
N VAL A 121 -4.56 -6.82 -3.40
CA VAL A 121 -4.38 -5.96 -2.24
C VAL A 121 -3.01 -6.24 -1.63
N TYR A 122 -2.29 -5.18 -1.28
CA TYR A 122 -1.06 -5.27 -0.51
C TYR A 122 -1.31 -4.70 0.87
N LEU A 123 -0.81 -5.38 1.90
CA LEU A 123 -1.02 -5.00 3.28
C LEU A 123 0.23 -5.17 4.13
N SER A 124 0.57 -4.08 4.80
CA SER A 124 1.77 -3.93 5.62
C SER A 124 1.55 -4.24 7.11
N GLN A 125 0.29 -4.20 7.56
CA GLN A 125 -0.07 -4.34 8.97
C GLN A 125 -0.55 -5.77 9.29
N PRO A 126 -0.36 -6.25 10.53
CA PRO A 126 -0.87 -7.54 10.97
C PRO A 126 -2.41 -7.60 10.97
N PHE A 127 -2.96 -8.75 10.58
CA PHE A 127 -4.40 -8.98 10.52
C PHE A 127 -4.73 -10.45 10.76
N HIS A 128 -5.96 -10.70 11.20
CA HIS A 128 -6.47 -12.06 11.45
C HIS A 128 -7.74 -12.34 10.65
N LEU A 129 -8.57 -11.31 10.42
CA LEU A 129 -9.78 -11.41 9.62
C LEU A 129 -9.75 -10.36 8.51
N VAL A 130 -10.25 -10.73 7.34
CA VAL A 130 -10.46 -9.81 6.22
C VAL A 130 -11.89 -9.91 5.74
N PHE A 131 -12.59 -8.77 5.72
CA PHE A 131 -13.92 -8.64 5.16
C PHE A 131 -13.90 -7.75 3.92
N ILE A 132 -14.74 -8.11 2.95
CA ILE A 132 -14.98 -7.32 1.75
C ILE A 132 -16.37 -6.73 1.85
N GLU A 133 -16.48 -5.41 1.79
CA GLU A 133 -17.74 -4.68 1.73
C GLU A 133 -18.00 -4.22 0.28
N LEU A 134 -19.12 -4.70 -0.27
CA LEU A 134 -19.66 -4.29 -1.56
C LEU A 134 -20.84 -3.33 -1.37
N LEU A 135 -21.51 -2.96 -2.47
CA LEU A 135 -22.71 -2.11 -2.46
C LEU A 135 -23.73 -2.57 -1.41
N ASN A 136 -24.45 -1.59 -0.86
CA ASN A 136 -25.52 -1.79 0.12
C ASN A 136 -25.07 -2.51 1.41
N LYS A 137 -23.82 -2.29 1.84
CA LYS A 137 -23.28 -2.88 3.09
C LYS A 137 -23.35 -4.41 3.07
N ILE A 138 -23.11 -5.02 1.91
CA ILE A 138 -23.01 -6.47 1.78
C ILE A 138 -21.58 -6.88 2.10
N TYR A 139 -21.42 -7.68 3.16
CA TYR A 139 -20.13 -8.15 3.65
C TYR A 139 -19.86 -9.59 3.24
N TYR A 140 -18.62 -9.87 2.84
CA TYR A 140 -18.10 -11.21 2.57
C TYR A 140 -16.86 -11.46 3.43
N LEU A 141 -16.76 -12.66 4.00
CA LEU A 141 -15.59 -13.09 4.73
C LEU A 141 -14.54 -13.66 3.77
N ALA A 142 -13.42 -12.95 3.62
CA ALA A 142 -12.38 -13.31 2.67
C ALA A 142 -11.31 -14.21 3.28
N VAL A 143 -10.79 -13.83 4.46
CA VAL A 143 -9.66 -14.51 5.09
C VAL A 143 -9.92 -14.64 6.59
N ILE A 144 -9.57 -15.81 7.13
CA ILE A 144 -9.48 -16.08 8.56
C ILE A 144 -8.15 -16.80 8.79
N GLN A 145 -7.34 -16.27 9.69
CA GLN A 145 -6.10 -16.93 10.12
C GLN A 145 -5.91 -16.79 11.63
N LYS A 146 -5.39 -17.85 12.24
CA LYS A 146 -5.11 -17.89 13.70
C LYS A 146 -3.80 -17.18 14.03
N THR A 147 -2.80 -17.40 13.20
CA THR A 147 -1.47 -16.81 13.32
C THR A 147 -1.22 -15.93 12.10
N TYR A 148 -0.79 -14.70 12.34
CA TYR A 148 -0.36 -13.80 11.27
C TYR A 148 1.06 -14.16 10.84
N GLU A 149 1.26 -14.35 9.55
CA GLU A 149 2.57 -14.56 8.93
C GLU A 149 2.85 -13.41 7.94
N GLN A 150 4.02 -12.78 8.09
CA GLN A 150 4.44 -11.67 7.26
C GLN A 150 4.90 -12.15 5.87
N SER A 151 4.75 -11.28 4.86
CA SER A 151 5.19 -11.53 3.48
C SER A 151 4.45 -12.69 2.80
N THR A 152 3.21 -12.98 3.21
CA THR A 152 2.44 -14.11 2.67
C THR A 152 1.61 -13.72 1.44
N THR A 153 1.45 -14.67 0.52
CA THR A 153 0.51 -14.53 -0.60
C THR A 153 -0.72 -15.40 -0.36
N ILE A 154 -1.89 -14.77 -0.27
CA ILE A 154 -3.18 -15.43 -0.06
C ILE A 154 -4.01 -15.31 -1.32
N ASN A 155 -4.43 -16.45 -1.87
CA ASN A 155 -5.34 -16.51 -3.00
C ASN A 155 -6.73 -16.92 -2.51
N LYS A 156 -7.74 -16.06 -2.69
CA LYS A 156 -9.12 -16.34 -2.30
C LYS A 156 -10.07 -16.09 -3.46
N MET A 157 -10.91 -17.09 -3.73
CA MET A 157 -12.12 -16.93 -4.54
C MET A 157 -13.31 -16.68 -3.62
N ILE A 158 -13.97 -15.55 -3.80
CA ILE A 158 -15.16 -15.14 -3.08
C ILE A 158 -16.38 -15.75 -3.77
N ASN A 159 -17.11 -16.55 -3.01
CA ASN A 159 -18.33 -17.22 -3.41
C ASN A 159 -19.54 -16.59 -2.69
N PRO A 160 -20.77 -16.75 -3.22
CA PRO A 160 -21.99 -16.31 -2.53
C PRO A 160 -22.15 -16.88 -1.12
N SER A 161 -21.61 -18.08 -0.86
CA SER A 161 -21.60 -18.72 0.46
C SER A 161 -20.70 -18.03 1.48
N ASP A 162 -19.70 -17.25 1.03
CA ASP A 162 -18.83 -16.47 1.93
C ASP A 162 -19.52 -15.21 2.47
N ARG A 163 -20.75 -14.92 2.02
CA ARG A 163 -21.54 -13.76 2.45
C ARG A 163 -21.87 -13.87 3.94
N CYS A 164 -21.51 -12.84 4.69
CA CYS A 164 -21.86 -12.75 6.10
C CYS A 164 -23.37 -12.57 6.26
N ARG A 165 -23.94 -13.26 7.24
CA ARG A 165 -25.34 -13.02 7.63
C ARG A 165 -25.44 -11.67 8.33
N HIS A 166 -26.56 -10.98 8.11
CA HIS A 166 -26.87 -9.78 8.87
C HIS A 166 -27.06 -10.19 10.34
N ILE A 167 -26.35 -9.54 11.24
CA ILE A 167 -26.58 -9.67 12.68
C ILE A 167 -27.46 -8.49 13.05
N ASN A 168 -28.73 -8.77 13.37
CA ASN A 168 -29.66 -7.80 13.94
C ASN A 168 -29.37 -7.59 15.41
#